data_AF-A0A5C9BJZ0-F1
#
_entry.id   AF-A0A5C9BJZ0-F1
#
_cell.length_a   1.000
_cell.length_b   1.000
_cell.length_c   1.000
_cell.angle_alpha   90.00
_cell.angle_beta   90.00
_cell.angle_gamma   90.00
#
_symmetry.space_group_name_H-M   'P 1'
#
loop_
_entity.id
_entity.type
_entity.pdbx_description
1 polymer ?
#
loop_
_entity_poly.entity_id
_entity_poly.type
_entity_poly.pdbx_seq_one_letter_code
_entity_poly.pdbx_strand_id
1 'polypeptide(L)'
;MSTMVAHMEKINESPTVAILLKFIQPVLDSATCLAALELLQKNPAIFAIPVVNSGNIPCGIVDRHTFVESFIKPFTKEIYGKSPISDFMNKTPIIVGKETSIDDVAKIIIDAGMQHMVSGFIITDNGQYSGVADGHGLLNEITQRKQAHLFYLAHFDHLTELPNRLLFMDRLAMAIIKAGRRNTHLGLLFIDLDNFKHYNDSMGHGFGDKLLVAVAERLTVCARKSDSVARLSGDEFTILVENVNSQSDLDILGERIVEAMHQPLQIMGREVFVTASIGTAMYPGDDEDATGLIIKADAAMYEAKRNGRNTWRHYVPGMDLYSFDRMSLETDLRTALARNQFELHYQPQVLLATGKIAGNEALIRWRHPERGLLSPIHFIEIAEETGLIVSIGEWVLREACRQQVAWIANGLEPMSISVNISAMQFYQTGFSEMVRSIIADSGMQPAYLELELTESLFMHDVEAVLKTLHELRELGVKLAIDDFGTGYSNLSYLRRFPINRLKVDQSFIRNVEREPVNAEIVRAIAALGRSMSLELVAEGVETDSELSMAQTSGCEFVQGYRFSKPLPADQLESWLREKQRSPAK
;
A
#
# COMPACT_ATOMS: atom_id res chain seq x y z
N MET A 1 20.53 -4.77 11.05
CA MET A 1 19.18 -4.82 11.65
C MET A 1 19.17 -4.52 13.15
N SER A 2 19.91 -5.24 14.01
CA SER A 2 19.88 -5.02 15.47
C SER A 2 20.19 -3.60 15.95
N THR A 3 20.97 -2.80 15.20
CA THR A 3 21.27 -1.40 15.56
C THR A 3 20.19 -0.39 15.13
N MET A 4 19.33 -0.71 14.17
CA MET A 4 18.27 0.20 13.67
C MET A 4 16.89 -0.13 14.25
N VAL A 5 16.59 -1.40 14.55
CA VAL A 5 15.40 -1.76 15.35
C VAL A 5 15.48 -1.16 16.76
N ALA A 6 16.67 -1.20 17.38
CA ALA A 6 16.94 -0.46 18.62
C ALA A 6 16.90 1.08 18.46
N HIS A 7 17.02 1.59 17.22
CA HIS A 7 16.84 3.00 16.91
C HIS A 7 15.35 3.34 16.72
N MET A 8 14.54 2.42 16.18
CA MET A 8 13.09 2.54 16.06
C MET A 8 12.35 2.38 17.38
N GLU A 9 12.76 1.46 18.26
CA GLU A 9 12.26 1.41 19.64
C GLU A 9 12.53 2.74 20.36
N LYS A 10 13.70 3.36 20.13
CA LYS A 10 14.03 4.72 20.60
C LYS A 10 13.26 5.85 19.90
N ILE A 11 12.74 5.63 18.70
CA ILE A 11 11.90 6.61 17.98
C ILE A 11 10.45 6.55 18.47
N ASN A 12 9.97 5.35 18.85
CA ASN A 12 8.63 5.10 19.40
C ASN A 12 8.49 5.48 20.89
N GLU A 13 9.57 5.48 21.67
CA GLU A 13 9.57 6.21 22.93
C GLU A 13 9.50 7.71 22.62
N SER A 14 8.52 8.41 23.19
CA SER A 14 8.47 9.88 23.12
C SER A 14 9.64 10.41 23.95
N PRO A 15 10.71 10.95 23.33
CA PRO A 15 11.87 11.42 24.08
C PRO A 15 11.43 12.55 24.98
N THR A 16 11.98 12.55 26.19
CA THR A 16 11.70 13.60 27.17
C THR A 16 12.65 14.78 26.94
N VAL A 17 12.28 15.96 27.43
CA VAL A 17 13.13 17.16 27.34
C VAL A 17 14.45 17.04 28.09
N ALA A 18 14.67 15.96 28.86
CA ALA A 18 15.97 15.65 29.45
C ALA A 18 17.12 15.62 28.43
N ILE A 19 16.87 15.21 27.18
CA ILE A 19 17.92 15.19 26.13
C ILE A 19 18.35 16.59 25.67
N LEU A 20 17.50 17.60 25.89
CA LEU A 20 17.75 19.00 25.53
C LEU A 20 18.37 19.79 26.68
N LEU A 21 18.55 19.17 27.84
CA LEU A 21 18.97 19.82 29.08
C LEU A 21 20.39 20.38 28.95
N LYS A 22 20.50 21.71 29.10
CA LYS A 22 21.76 22.42 29.27
C LYS A 22 21.80 23.03 30.66
N PHE A 23 22.74 22.58 31.50
CA PHE A 23 22.92 23.18 32.83
C PHE A 23 23.55 24.56 32.68
N ILE A 24 22.83 25.59 33.13
CA ILE A 24 23.35 26.96 33.29
C ILE A 24 23.25 27.33 34.76
N GLN A 25 24.30 27.93 35.32
CA GLN A 25 24.30 28.37 36.71
C GLN A 25 23.17 29.40 36.92
N PRO A 26 22.16 29.12 37.79
CA PRO A 26 21.08 30.06 38.03
C PRO A 26 21.55 31.22 38.92
N VAL A 27 20.84 32.33 38.85
CA VAL A 27 21.00 33.47 39.77
C VAL A 27 19.82 33.54 40.73
N LEU A 28 20.04 34.06 41.94
CA LEU A 28 18.96 34.36 42.86
C LEU A 28 18.15 35.56 42.35
N ASP A 29 16.84 35.57 42.59
CA ASP A 29 15.93 36.70 42.31
C ASP A 29 16.36 38.04 42.95
N SER A 30 17.11 37.96 44.04
CA SER A 30 17.74 39.07 44.76
C SER A 30 19.12 39.48 44.21
N ALA A 31 19.68 38.75 43.25
CA ALA A 31 20.96 39.10 42.63
C ALA A 31 20.86 40.42 41.87
N THR A 32 21.95 41.17 41.79
CA THR A 32 21.97 42.46 41.09
C THR A 32 22.05 42.28 39.59
N CYS A 33 21.52 43.25 38.84
CA CYS A 33 21.66 43.28 37.38
C CYS A 33 23.12 43.28 36.92
N LEU A 34 24.03 43.90 37.69
CA LEU A 34 25.47 43.86 37.42
C LEU A 34 26.03 42.43 37.46
N ALA A 35 25.63 41.62 38.45
CA ALA A 35 26.08 40.23 38.57
C ALA A 35 25.58 39.37 37.40
N ALA A 36 24.34 39.55 36.97
CA ALA A 36 23.79 38.90 35.78
C ALA A 36 24.54 39.32 34.50
N LEU A 37 24.86 40.61 34.36
CA LEU A 37 25.60 41.14 33.22
C LEU A 37 27.03 40.58 33.15
N GLU A 38 27.73 40.48 34.29
CA GLU A 38 29.04 39.82 34.37
C GLU A 38 28.98 38.34 33.98
N LEU A 39 27.92 37.63 34.38
CA LEU A 39 27.71 36.23 34.01
C LEU A 39 27.56 36.05 32.48
N LEU A 40 26.77 36.92 31.83
CA LEU A 40 26.60 36.93 30.37
C LEU A 40 27.87 37.32 29.61
N GLN A 41 28.68 38.21 30.17
CA GLN A 41 29.97 38.61 29.59
C GLN A 41 31.00 37.48 29.66
N LYS A 42 31.07 36.77 30.79
CA LYS A 42 31.98 35.63 30.98
C LYS A 42 31.58 34.42 30.16
N ASN A 43 30.30 34.27 29.84
CA ASN A 43 29.77 33.14 29.08
C ASN A 43 29.07 33.63 27.81
N PRO A 44 29.78 33.80 26.68
CA PRO A 44 29.17 34.24 25.42
C PRO A 44 28.15 33.24 24.86
N ALA A 45 28.28 31.95 25.22
CA ALA A 45 27.48 30.86 24.69
C ALA A 45 26.11 30.66 25.38
N ILE A 46 25.85 31.30 26.53
CA ILE A 46 24.55 31.19 27.20
C ILE A 46 23.55 32.16 26.59
N PHE A 47 22.39 31.63 26.18
CA PHE A 47 21.30 32.39 25.55
C PHE A 47 20.35 33.03 26.57
N ALA A 48 20.28 32.48 27.79
CA ALA A 48 19.47 33.01 28.88
C ALA A 48 20.07 32.66 30.25
N ILE A 49 19.66 33.40 31.28
CA ILE A 49 19.98 33.12 32.69
C ILE A 49 18.71 32.67 33.41
N PRO A 50 18.68 31.47 34.00
CA PRO A 50 17.58 31.05 34.86
C PRO A 50 17.66 31.76 36.21
N VAL A 51 16.52 32.22 36.71
CA VAL A 51 16.38 32.87 38.01
C VAL A 51 15.61 31.96 38.95
N VAL A 52 16.17 31.72 40.13
CA VAL A 52 15.58 30.89 41.19
C VAL A 52 15.40 31.68 42.48
N ASN A 53 14.49 31.22 43.33
CA ASN A 53 14.40 31.71 44.71
C ASN A 53 15.42 31.00 45.63
N SER A 54 15.42 31.34 46.92
CA SER A 54 16.28 30.72 47.93
C SER A 54 16.10 29.20 48.10
N GLY A 55 14.99 28.64 47.62
CA GLY A 55 14.69 27.20 47.63
C GLY A 55 15.05 26.47 46.33
N ASN A 56 15.80 27.10 45.42
CA ASN A 56 16.14 26.55 44.09
C ASN A 56 14.92 26.27 43.19
N ILE A 57 13.79 26.97 43.45
CA ILE A 57 12.59 26.90 42.61
C ILE A 57 12.69 27.98 41.54
N PRO A 58 12.56 27.64 40.25
CA PRO A 58 12.56 28.63 39.17
C PRO A 58 11.44 29.66 39.33
N CYS A 59 11.77 30.94 39.24
CA CYS A 59 10.82 32.05 39.32
C CYS A 59 10.91 33.03 38.14
N GLY A 60 11.92 32.90 37.28
CA GLY A 60 12.03 33.69 36.07
C GLY A 60 13.17 33.28 35.15
N ILE A 61 13.23 33.91 33.99
CA ILE A 61 14.32 33.75 33.03
C ILE A 61 14.71 35.12 32.46
N VAL A 62 16.01 35.35 32.30
CA VAL A 62 16.57 36.58 31.71
C VAL A 62 17.09 36.23 30.32
N ASP A 63 16.40 36.69 29.28
CA ASP A 63 16.83 36.57 27.89
C ASP A 63 18.08 37.43 27.65
N ARG A 64 19.15 36.85 27.10
CA ARG A 64 20.41 37.57 26.88
C ARG A 64 20.20 38.78 25.97
N HIS A 65 19.48 38.61 24.87
CA HIS A 65 19.39 39.64 23.84
C HIS A 65 18.72 40.91 24.39
N THR A 66 17.53 40.74 24.95
CA THR A 66 16.72 41.81 25.55
C THR A 66 17.45 42.47 26.72
N PHE A 67 18.08 41.65 27.58
CA PHE A 67 18.78 42.16 28.76
C PHE A 67 20.02 42.95 28.36
N VAL A 68 20.92 42.39 27.55
CA VAL A 68 22.15 43.09 27.14
C VAL A 68 21.83 44.37 26.37
N GLU A 69 20.83 44.35 25.47
CA GLU A 69 20.39 45.53 24.73
C GLU A 69 19.91 46.65 25.68
N SER A 70 19.15 46.31 26.72
CA SER A 70 18.68 47.30 27.70
C SER A 70 19.84 48.00 28.44
N PHE A 71 20.93 47.27 28.71
CA PHE A 71 22.11 47.76 29.44
C PHE A 71 23.19 48.40 28.57
N ILE A 72 23.06 48.37 27.23
CA ILE A 72 23.92 49.12 26.30
C ILE A 72 23.47 50.60 26.23
N LYS A 73 22.23 50.91 26.58
CA LYS A 73 21.71 52.29 26.57
C LYS A 73 22.48 53.19 27.56
N PRO A 74 22.73 54.46 27.22
CA PRO A 74 23.45 55.40 28.10
C PRO A 74 22.85 55.45 29.50
N PHE A 75 23.70 55.46 30.52
CA PHE A 75 23.34 55.57 31.94
C PHE A 75 22.55 54.39 32.56
N THR A 76 22.07 53.40 31.79
CA THR A 76 21.30 52.26 32.33
C THR A 76 22.11 51.46 33.36
N LYS A 77 23.40 51.22 33.09
CA LYS A 77 24.28 50.46 33.99
C LYS A 77 24.49 51.16 35.34
N GLU A 78 24.58 52.49 35.33
CA GLU A 78 24.77 53.29 36.56
C GLU A 78 23.48 53.39 37.37
N ILE A 79 22.32 53.47 36.69
CA ILE A 79 21.00 53.61 37.32
C ILE A 79 20.51 52.27 37.87
N TYR A 80 20.54 51.20 37.06
CA TYR A 80 19.88 49.93 37.36
C TYR A 80 20.86 48.80 37.71
N GLY A 81 22.18 49.04 37.66
CA GLY A 81 23.16 47.99 37.94
C GLY A 81 23.03 47.36 39.34
N LYS A 82 22.56 48.13 40.33
CA LYS A 82 22.31 47.65 41.70
C LYS A 82 20.88 47.14 41.93
N SER A 83 19.97 47.33 40.98
CA SER A 83 18.60 46.83 41.08
C SER A 83 18.58 45.30 41.06
N PRO A 84 17.62 44.67 41.75
CA PRO A 84 17.47 43.23 41.74
C PRO A 84 17.08 42.74 40.33
N ILE A 85 17.55 41.53 39.97
CA ILE A 85 17.29 40.93 38.66
C ILE A 85 15.80 40.60 38.47
N SER A 86 15.05 40.45 39.56
CA SER A 86 13.60 40.24 39.56
C SER A 86 12.80 41.38 38.90
N ASP A 87 13.37 42.58 38.79
CA ASP A 87 12.77 43.70 38.07
C ASP A 87 12.97 43.62 36.55
N PHE A 88 13.90 42.78 36.07
CA PHE A 88 14.35 42.70 34.68
C PHE A 88 14.22 41.31 34.05
N MET A 89 13.64 40.35 34.77
CA MET A 89 13.39 38.99 34.28
C MET A 89 11.99 38.82 33.68
N ASN A 90 11.82 37.84 32.80
CA ASN A 90 10.50 37.33 32.45
C ASN A 90 9.96 36.50 33.62
N LYS A 91 8.85 36.96 34.21
CA LYS A 91 8.19 36.36 35.39
C LYS A 91 7.24 35.21 35.04
N THR A 92 6.99 34.97 33.76
CA THR A 92 6.19 33.85 33.25
C THR A 92 7.03 33.00 32.30
N PRO A 93 8.12 32.37 32.78
CA PRO A 93 8.87 31.43 31.96
C PRO A 93 8.05 30.16 31.73
N ILE A 94 8.30 29.48 30.60
CA ILE A 94 7.85 28.10 30.44
C ILE A 94 8.73 27.23 31.35
N ILE A 95 8.09 26.46 32.23
CA ILE A 95 8.73 25.52 33.15
C ILE A 95 8.12 24.15 32.89
N VAL A 96 8.97 23.17 32.59
CA VAL A 96 8.56 21.80 32.28
C VAL A 96 9.32 20.81 33.16
N GLY A 97 8.74 19.64 33.40
CA GLY A 97 9.41 18.56 34.10
C GLY A 97 10.40 17.86 33.17
N LYS A 98 11.48 17.29 33.71
CA LYS A 98 12.47 16.53 32.93
C LYS A 98 11.86 15.36 32.14
N GLU A 99 10.75 14.82 32.61
CA GLU A 99 10.03 13.70 31.99
C GLU A 99 8.96 14.14 30.97
N THR A 100 8.77 15.45 30.76
CA THR A 100 7.80 15.94 29.76
C THR A 100 8.28 15.60 28.36
N SER A 101 7.38 15.10 27.50
CA SER A 101 7.72 14.75 26.12
C SER A 101 8.08 15.99 25.29
N ILE A 102 8.94 15.81 24.30
CA ILE A 102 9.32 16.88 23.37
C ILE A 102 8.11 17.45 22.63
N ASP A 103 7.15 16.59 22.25
CA ASP A 103 5.93 17.00 21.54
C ASP A 103 4.99 17.84 22.43
N ASP A 104 4.85 17.47 23.71
CA ASP A 104 4.07 18.25 24.67
C ASP A 104 4.70 19.62 24.91
N VAL A 105 6.03 19.71 25.01
CA VAL A 105 6.73 20.99 25.18
C VAL A 105 6.59 21.87 23.93
N ALA A 106 6.66 21.29 22.73
CA ALA A 106 6.40 22.02 21.51
C ALA A 106 4.98 22.62 21.49
N LYS A 107 3.97 21.85 21.94
CA LYS A 107 2.59 22.33 22.07
C LYS A 107 2.46 23.44 23.11
N ILE A 108 3.06 23.27 24.29
CA ILE A 108 3.08 24.31 25.34
C ILE A 108 3.67 25.62 24.82
N ILE A 109 4.75 25.56 24.03
CA ILE A 109 5.37 26.76 23.46
C ILE A 109 4.48 27.41 22.38
N ILE A 110 3.81 26.61 21.54
CA ILE A 110 2.86 27.12 20.54
C ILE A 110 1.70 27.85 21.23
N ASP A 111 1.16 27.28 22.30
CA ASP A 111 0.03 27.83 23.06
C ASP A 111 0.43 29.08 23.87
N ALA A 112 1.65 29.10 24.43
CA ALA A 112 2.18 30.23 25.21
C ALA A 112 2.74 31.38 24.34
N GLY A 113 3.03 31.12 23.07
CA GLY A 113 3.53 32.08 22.09
C GLY A 113 5.01 31.90 21.72
N MET A 114 5.31 32.13 20.44
CA MET A 114 6.61 31.83 19.82
C MET A 114 7.81 32.62 20.39
N GLN A 115 7.58 33.67 21.18
CA GLN A 115 8.64 34.38 21.91
C GLN A 115 9.49 33.46 22.81
N HIS A 116 8.88 32.40 23.36
CA HIS A 116 9.56 31.44 24.21
C HIS A 116 10.53 30.52 23.45
N MET A 117 10.44 30.45 22.12
CA MET A 117 11.43 29.75 21.30
C MET A 117 12.80 30.43 21.36
N VAL A 118 12.82 31.76 21.52
CA VAL A 118 14.04 32.56 21.57
C VAL A 118 14.60 32.62 23.00
N SER A 119 13.74 32.89 23.98
CA SER A 119 14.17 32.99 25.39
C SER A 119 14.52 31.63 26.02
N GLY A 120 14.06 30.54 25.42
CA GLY A 120 14.14 29.19 25.97
C GLY A 120 13.17 28.95 27.13
N PHE A 121 13.26 27.74 27.70
CA PHE A 121 12.42 27.24 28.79
C PHE A 121 13.26 26.55 29.86
N ILE A 122 12.70 26.44 31.06
CA ILE A 122 13.36 25.87 32.23
C ILE A 122 12.91 24.43 32.42
N ILE A 123 13.88 23.53 32.64
CA ILE A 123 13.64 22.13 32.96
C ILE A 123 13.82 21.93 34.47
N THR A 124 12.86 21.23 35.08
CA THR A 124 12.84 20.93 36.50
C THR A 124 12.88 19.44 36.78
N ASP A 125 13.46 19.08 37.92
CA ASP A 125 13.38 17.75 38.51
C ASP A 125 12.71 17.88 39.87
N ASN A 126 11.55 17.25 40.06
CA ASN A 126 10.73 17.37 41.28
C ASN A 126 10.47 18.83 41.71
N GLY A 127 10.25 19.73 40.75
CA GLY A 127 9.99 21.15 41.00
C GLY A 127 11.23 22.01 41.29
N GLN A 128 12.42 21.41 41.36
CA GLN A 128 13.69 22.13 41.50
C GLN A 128 14.34 22.39 40.14
N TYR A 129 15.08 23.49 40.04
CA TYR A 129 15.85 23.81 38.84
C TYR A 129 16.85 22.70 38.49
N SER A 130 16.80 22.23 37.24
CA SER A 130 17.69 21.19 36.71
C SER A 130 18.50 21.68 35.49
N GLY A 131 17.93 22.55 34.66
CA GLY A 131 18.62 23.14 33.51
C GLY A 131 17.71 24.02 32.68
N VAL A 132 18.19 24.43 31.51
CA VAL A 132 17.40 25.13 30.50
C VAL A 132 17.58 24.50 29.12
N ALA A 133 16.64 24.76 28.23
CA ALA A 133 16.72 24.39 26.82
C ALA A 133 16.23 25.54 25.95
N ASP A 134 16.70 25.60 24.70
CA ASP A 134 16.34 26.63 23.72
C ASP A 134 15.41 26.04 22.64
N GLY A 135 14.66 26.93 21.97
CA GLY A 135 13.80 26.53 20.87
C GLY A 135 14.57 25.99 19.66
N HIS A 136 15.84 26.38 19.48
CA HIS A 136 16.69 25.86 18.41
C HIS A 136 17.04 24.38 18.62
N GLY A 137 17.40 23.96 19.83
CA GLY A 137 17.60 22.57 20.19
C GLY A 137 16.34 21.74 20.02
N LEU A 138 15.20 22.29 20.47
CA LEU A 138 13.88 21.67 20.27
C LEU A 138 13.54 21.47 18.79
N LEU A 139 13.69 22.52 17.96
CA LEU A 139 13.41 22.45 16.52
C LEU A 139 14.35 21.50 15.78
N ASN A 140 15.64 21.49 16.12
CA ASN A 140 16.60 20.59 15.49
C ASN A 140 16.26 19.13 15.79
N GLU A 141 15.90 18.82 17.03
CA GLU A 141 15.49 17.48 17.42
C GLU A 141 14.20 17.04 16.70
N ILE A 142 13.19 17.92 16.65
CA ILE A 142 11.95 17.67 15.89
C ILE A 142 12.25 17.49 14.40
N THR A 143 13.12 18.32 13.83
CA THR A 143 13.47 18.28 12.39
C THR A 143 14.22 17.00 12.05
N GLN A 144 15.22 16.62 12.84
CA GLN A 144 15.97 15.38 12.64
C GLN A 144 15.06 14.15 12.77
N ARG A 145 14.18 14.11 13.78
CA ARG A 145 13.18 13.04 13.95
C ARG A 145 12.24 12.96 12.75
N LYS A 146 11.67 14.08 12.31
CA LYS A 146 10.79 14.12 11.15
C LYS A 146 11.51 13.69 9.88
N GLN A 147 12.76 14.12 9.66
CA GLN A 147 13.53 13.71 8.49
C GLN A 147 13.88 12.22 8.51
N ALA A 148 14.29 11.67 9.66
CA ALA A 148 14.57 10.24 9.80
C ALA A 148 13.30 9.40 9.58
N HIS A 149 12.17 9.86 10.12
CA HIS A 149 10.88 9.20 9.93
C HIS A 149 10.39 9.28 8.47
N LEU A 150 10.50 10.45 7.83
CA LEU A 150 10.18 10.61 6.40
C LEU A 150 11.09 9.77 5.51
N PHE A 151 12.39 9.71 5.82
CA PHE A 151 13.32 8.84 5.11
C PHE A 151 12.90 7.38 5.25
N TYR A 152 12.58 6.94 6.48
CA TYR A 152 12.12 5.58 6.75
C TYR A 152 10.85 5.24 5.97
N LEU A 153 9.82 6.08 6.05
CA LEU A 153 8.55 5.90 5.32
C LEU A 153 8.73 5.84 3.80
N ALA A 154 9.71 6.57 3.26
CA ALA A 154 9.97 6.58 1.83
C ALA A 154 10.81 5.38 1.34
N HIS A 155 11.60 4.75 2.20
CA HIS A 155 12.65 3.79 1.80
C HIS A 155 12.49 2.38 2.38
N PHE A 156 11.57 2.16 3.31
CA PHE A 156 11.33 0.86 3.92
C PHE A 156 9.87 0.43 3.74
N ASP A 157 9.67 -0.89 3.67
CA ASP A 157 8.35 -1.51 3.70
C ASP A 157 7.81 -1.45 5.13
N HIS A 158 6.64 -0.85 5.28
CA HIS A 158 6.02 -0.59 6.58
C HIS A 158 5.60 -1.87 7.33
N LEU A 159 5.41 -2.98 6.62
CA LEU A 159 5.02 -4.25 7.23
C LEU A 159 6.23 -5.05 7.70
N THR A 160 7.21 -5.27 6.82
CA THR A 160 8.35 -6.16 7.09
C THR A 160 9.59 -5.44 7.61
N GLU A 161 9.58 -4.10 7.62
CA GLU A 161 10.71 -3.23 7.94
C GLU A 161 11.95 -3.44 7.04
N LEU A 162 11.80 -4.20 5.95
CA LEU A 162 12.83 -4.37 4.94
C LEU A 162 12.94 -3.13 4.04
N PRO A 163 14.11 -2.87 3.41
CA PRO A 163 14.19 -1.95 2.28
C PRO A 163 13.06 -2.20 1.28
N ASN A 164 12.39 -1.13 0.86
CA ASN A 164 11.39 -1.20 -0.19
C ASN A 164 12.05 -1.15 -1.58
N ARG A 165 11.23 -1.20 -2.63
CA ARG A 165 11.69 -1.14 -4.02
C ARG A 165 12.62 0.05 -4.31
N LEU A 166 12.32 1.24 -3.78
CA LEU A 166 13.12 2.44 -4.03
C LEU A 166 14.54 2.28 -3.46
N LEU A 167 14.66 1.90 -2.19
CA LEU A 167 15.96 1.72 -1.53
C LEU A 167 16.75 0.53 -2.10
N PHE A 168 16.06 -0.54 -2.50
CA PHE A 168 16.68 -1.67 -3.16
C PHE A 168 17.33 -1.28 -4.50
N MET A 169 16.60 -0.56 -5.36
CA MET A 169 17.12 -0.11 -6.66
C MET A 169 18.36 0.77 -6.51
N ASP A 170 18.33 1.71 -5.56
CA ASP A 170 19.48 2.56 -5.24
C ASP A 170 20.71 1.73 -4.82
N ARG A 171 20.52 0.78 -3.90
CA ARG A 171 21.60 -0.12 -3.45
C ARG A 171 22.15 -0.99 -4.57
N LEU A 172 21.29 -1.53 -5.42
CA LEU A 172 21.71 -2.34 -6.58
C LEU A 172 22.55 -1.52 -7.55
N ALA A 173 22.10 -0.32 -7.90
CA ALA A 173 22.85 0.58 -8.78
C ALA A 173 24.21 0.95 -8.18
N MET A 174 24.27 1.29 -6.88
CA MET A 174 25.52 1.57 -6.18
C MET A 174 26.45 0.36 -6.14
N ALA A 175 25.91 -0.84 -5.90
CA ALA A 175 26.68 -2.07 -5.87
C ALA A 175 27.30 -2.38 -7.23
N ILE A 176 26.55 -2.22 -8.34
CA ILE A 176 27.05 -2.39 -9.71
C ILE A 176 28.22 -1.45 -10.00
N ILE A 177 28.08 -0.16 -9.67
CA ILE A 177 29.15 0.83 -9.85
C ILE A 177 30.40 0.43 -9.07
N LYS A 178 30.23 -0.02 -7.82
CA LYS A 178 31.33 -0.46 -6.95
C LYS A 178 31.98 -1.74 -7.48
N ALA A 179 31.19 -2.68 -7.98
CA ALA A 179 31.63 -3.95 -8.54
C ALA A 179 32.44 -3.74 -9.82
N GLY A 180 31.96 -2.90 -10.74
CA GLY A 180 32.71 -2.53 -11.95
C GLY A 180 34.06 -1.87 -11.65
N ARG A 181 34.14 -1.03 -10.60
CA ARG A 181 35.42 -0.42 -10.17
C ARG A 181 36.40 -1.41 -9.55
N ARG A 182 35.90 -2.45 -8.88
CA ARG A 182 36.71 -3.44 -8.15
C ARG A 182 36.92 -4.74 -8.93
N ASN A 183 36.31 -4.85 -10.11
CA ASN A 183 36.26 -6.06 -10.92
C ASN A 183 35.78 -7.28 -10.12
N THR A 184 34.72 -7.09 -9.34
CA THR A 184 34.06 -8.14 -8.53
C THR A 184 32.70 -8.49 -9.10
N HIS A 185 32.17 -9.67 -8.75
CA HIS A 185 30.82 -10.08 -9.16
C HIS A 185 29.79 -9.76 -8.08
N LEU A 186 28.54 -9.61 -8.52
CA LEU A 186 27.37 -9.52 -7.66
C LEU A 186 26.40 -10.63 -8.03
N GLY A 187 25.61 -11.07 -7.05
CA GLY A 187 24.47 -11.95 -7.28
C GLY A 187 23.19 -11.27 -6.85
N LEU A 188 22.14 -11.48 -7.62
CA LEU A 188 20.79 -11.09 -7.30
C LEU A 188 19.92 -12.34 -7.21
N LEU A 189 19.19 -12.49 -6.11
CA LEU A 189 18.14 -13.49 -5.96
C LEU A 189 16.80 -12.76 -5.97
N PHE A 190 15.88 -13.20 -6.82
CA PHE A 190 14.47 -12.82 -6.85
C PHE A 190 13.65 -13.98 -6.28
N ILE A 191 12.81 -13.70 -5.29
CA ILE A 191 12.16 -14.71 -4.45
C ILE A 191 10.67 -14.40 -4.43
N ASP A 192 9.86 -15.40 -4.69
CA ASP A 192 8.40 -15.32 -4.59
C ASP A 192 7.86 -16.46 -3.73
N LEU A 193 6.89 -16.15 -2.87
CA LEU A 193 6.30 -17.15 -1.99
C LEU A 193 5.23 -17.97 -2.71
N ASP A 194 5.47 -19.27 -2.76
CA ASP A 194 4.58 -20.17 -3.47
C ASP A 194 3.21 -20.23 -2.78
N ASN A 195 2.18 -19.98 -3.58
CA ASN A 195 0.79 -20.01 -3.12
C ASN A 195 0.55 -19.06 -1.94
N PHE A 196 1.27 -17.94 -1.82
CA PHE A 196 0.98 -16.94 -0.79
C PHE A 196 -0.46 -16.46 -0.84
N LYS A 197 -1.00 -16.29 -2.06
CA LYS A 197 -2.43 -16.02 -2.25
C LYS A 197 -3.32 -17.06 -1.56
N HIS A 198 -2.96 -18.36 -1.57
CA HIS A 198 -3.72 -19.37 -0.83
C HIS A 198 -3.65 -19.14 0.70
N TYR A 199 -2.55 -18.60 1.24
CA TYR A 199 -2.47 -18.22 2.65
C TYR A 199 -3.35 -17.02 2.98
N ASN A 200 -3.37 -15.99 2.13
CA ASN A 200 -4.28 -14.85 2.28
C ASN A 200 -5.73 -15.28 2.15
N ASP A 201 -6.03 -16.08 1.13
CA ASP A 201 -7.38 -16.54 0.84
C ASP A 201 -7.86 -17.51 1.93
N SER A 202 -6.98 -18.30 2.58
CA SER A 202 -7.34 -19.36 3.54
C SER A 202 -7.18 -19.01 5.02
N MET A 203 -6.37 -18.01 5.35
CA MET A 203 -6.15 -17.57 6.74
C MET A 203 -6.29 -16.05 6.95
N GLY A 204 -6.64 -15.31 5.90
CA GLY A 204 -6.93 -13.88 5.92
C GLY A 204 -5.70 -13.01 5.75
N HIS A 205 -5.90 -11.77 5.29
CA HIS A 205 -4.80 -10.83 5.06
C HIS A 205 -3.96 -10.57 6.32
N GLY A 206 -4.58 -10.50 7.51
CA GLY A 206 -3.83 -10.33 8.76
C GLY A 206 -2.91 -11.52 9.12
N PHE A 207 -3.23 -12.73 8.64
CA PHE A 207 -2.34 -13.88 8.76
C PHE A 207 -1.22 -13.81 7.73
N GLY A 208 -1.58 -13.48 6.47
CA GLY A 208 -0.63 -13.22 5.41
C GLY A 208 0.41 -12.18 5.78
N ASP A 209 -0.01 -11.11 6.43
CA ASP A 209 0.87 -10.04 6.90
C ASP A 209 1.90 -10.58 7.89
N LYS A 210 1.47 -11.37 8.88
CA LYS A 210 2.38 -12.01 9.84
C LYS A 210 3.26 -13.06 9.19
N LEU A 211 2.75 -13.76 8.18
CA LEU A 211 3.53 -14.72 7.40
C LEU A 211 4.65 -14.00 6.64
N LEU A 212 4.36 -12.86 6.00
CA LEU A 212 5.36 -12.03 5.33
C LEU A 212 6.43 -11.51 6.29
N VAL A 213 6.04 -11.06 7.49
CA VAL A 213 6.99 -10.65 8.54
C VAL A 213 7.92 -11.80 8.92
N ALA A 214 7.36 -12.98 9.19
CA ALA A 214 8.16 -14.13 9.60
C ALA A 214 9.07 -14.67 8.47
N VAL A 215 8.60 -14.58 7.22
CA VAL A 215 9.43 -14.86 6.04
C VAL A 215 10.57 -13.84 5.92
N ALA A 216 10.29 -12.55 6.08
CA ALA A 216 11.30 -11.51 6.03
C ALA A 216 12.42 -11.73 7.07
N GLU A 217 12.04 -12.09 8.29
CA GLU A 217 12.98 -12.47 9.36
C GLU A 217 13.82 -13.68 8.96
N ARG A 218 13.18 -14.72 8.42
CA ARG A 218 13.86 -15.95 7.98
C ARG A 218 14.84 -15.70 6.84
N LEU A 219 14.44 -14.95 5.81
CA LEU A 219 15.32 -14.55 4.70
C LEU A 219 16.51 -13.71 5.19
N THR A 220 16.28 -12.83 6.16
CA THR A 220 17.34 -12.04 6.80
C THR A 220 18.35 -12.93 7.53
N VAL A 221 17.91 -13.99 8.21
CA VAL A 221 18.81 -14.94 8.88
C VAL A 221 19.63 -15.76 7.87
N CYS A 222 19.06 -16.08 6.70
CA CYS A 222 19.79 -16.72 5.62
C CYS A 222 20.86 -15.80 5.00
N ALA A 223 20.61 -14.49 4.94
CA ALA A 223 21.52 -13.50 4.38
C ALA A 223 22.71 -13.18 5.31
N ARG A 224 23.87 -12.81 4.74
CA ARG A 224 25.00 -12.27 5.53
C ARG A 224 24.72 -10.81 5.85
N LYS A 225 25.42 -10.25 6.85
CA LYS A 225 25.32 -8.81 7.19
C LYS A 225 25.71 -7.87 6.03
N SER A 226 26.51 -8.35 5.09
CA SER A 226 26.91 -7.63 3.88
C SER A 226 25.85 -7.63 2.79
N ASP A 227 24.89 -8.55 2.87
CA ASP A 227 23.88 -8.76 1.85
C ASP A 227 22.66 -7.89 2.18
N SER A 228 21.92 -7.47 1.15
CA SER A 228 20.72 -6.65 1.32
C SER A 228 19.49 -7.45 0.96
N VAL A 229 18.68 -7.77 1.97
CA VAL A 229 17.32 -8.33 1.79
C VAL A 229 16.35 -7.17 1.62
N ALA A 230 15.42 -7.25 0.67
CA ALA A 230 14.41 -6.24 0.40
C ALA A 230 13.07 -6.89 0.03
N ARG A 231 11.96 -6.17 0.23
CA ARG A 231 10.63 -6.56 -0.25
C ARG A 231 10.17 -5.55 -1.30
N LEU A 232 9.82 -6.03 -2.49
CA LEU A 232 9.48 -5.14 -3.61
C LEU A 232 7.98 -4.82 -3.63
N SER A 233 7.16 -5.85 -3.52
CA SER A 233 5.70 -5.81 -3.62
C SER A 233 5.14 -7.14 -3.09
N GLY A 234 3.87 -7.16 -2.64
CA GLY A 234 3.14 -8.40 -2.35
C GLY A 234 3.96 -9.44 -1.59
N ASP A 235 4.17 -10.60 -2.20
CA ASP A 235 4.95 -11.75 -1.77
C ASP A 235 6.36 -11.85 -2.38
N GLU A 236 6.83 -10.78 -3.00
CA GLU A 236 8.10 -10.72 -3.72
C GLU A 236 9.21 -10.11 -2.86
N PHE A 237 10.28 -10.88 -2.69
CA PHE A 237 11.49 -10.51 -1.97
C PHE A 237 12.71 -10.56 -2.89
N THR A 238 13.75 -9.83 -2.52
CA THR A 238 15.04 -9.88 -3.21
C THR A 238 16.19 -9.95 -2.22
N ILE A 239 17.29 -10.58 -2.64
CA ILE A 239 18.55 -10.57 -1.90
C ILE A 239 19.66 -10.17 -2.85
N LEU A 240 20.32 -9.06 -2.55
CA LEU A 240 21.53 -8.60 -3.22
C LEU A 240 22.75 -9.11 -2.46
N VAL A 241 23.61 -9.86 -3.14
CA VAL A 241 24.85 -10.45 -2.61
C VAL A 241 26.04 -9.75 -3.27
N GLU A 242 26.86 -9.07 -2.47
CA GLU A 242 28.09 -8.43 -2.94
C GLU A 242 29.31 -9.36 -2.81
N ASN A 243 30.28 -9.23 -3.72
CA ASN A 243 31.55 -9.98 -3.73
C ASN A 243 31.34 -11.49 -3.88
N VAL A 244 30.52 -11.87 -4.85
CA VAL A 244 30.36 -13.27 -5.27
C VAL A 244 31.62 -13.73 -5.99
N ASN A 245 32.14 -14.92 -5.69
CA ASN A 245 33.31 -15.47 -6.38
C ASN A 245 32.90 -16.31 -7.58
N SER A 246 31.82 -17.06 -7.44
CA SER A 246 31.29 -17.96 -8.47
C SER A 246 29.80 -18.21 -8.27
N GLN A 247 29.17 -18.72 -9.32
CA GLN A 247 27.75 -19.09 -9.33
C GLN A 247 27.38 -20.06 -8.20
N SER A 248 28.32 -20.90 -7.76
CA SER A 248 28.17 -21.80 -6.61
C SER A 248 27.87 -21.08 -5.29
N ASP A 249 28.28 -19.84 -5.10
CA ASP A 249 27.95 -19.07 -3.89
C ASP A 249 26.44 -18.78 -3.84
N LEU A 250 25.81 -18.60 -5.01
CA LEU A 250 24.36 -18.42 -5.13
C LEU A 250 23.62 -19.76 -5.02
N ASP A 251 24.21 -20.87 -5.47
CA ASP A 251 23.66 -22.22 -5.24
C ASP A 251 23.50 -22.47 -3.75
N ILE A 252 24.56 -22.23 -2.98
CA ILE A 252 24.60 -22.44 -1.53
C ILE A 252 23.56 -21.55 -0.83
N LEU A 253 23.40 -20.30 -1.27
CA LEU A 253 22.40 -19.40 -0.70
C LEU A 253 20.98 -19.83 -1.09
N GLY A 254 20.74 -20.19 -2.35
CA GLY A 254 19.44 -20.64 -2.84
C GLY A 254 18.98 -21.92 -2.13
N GLU A 255 19.85 -22.92 -2.03
CA GLU A 255 19.58 -24.16 -1.31
C GLU A 255 19.28 -23.88 0.18
N ARG A 256 20.11 -23.07 0.83
CA ARG A 256 19.89 -22.67 2.23
C ARG A 256 18.57 -21.95 2.44
N ILE A 257 18.13 -21.10 1.51
CA ILE A 257 16.83 -20.44 1.61
C ILE A 257 15.71 -21.47 1.45
N VAL A 258 15.77 -22.34 0.43
CA VAL A 258 14.76 -23.39 0.21
C VAL A 258 14.65 -24.29 1.44
N GLU A 259 15.77 -24.76 2.01
CA GLU A 259 15.80 -25.57 3.23
C GLU A 259 15.24 -24.82 4.45
N ALA A 260 15.58 -23.55 4.62
CA ALA A 260 15.04 -22.73 5.69
C ALA A 260 13.52 -22.56 5.55
N MET A 261 13.02 -22.42 4.33
CA MET A 261 11.59 -22.31 4.04
C MET A 261 10.82 -23.60 4.32
N HIS A 262 11.45 -24.78 4.16
CA HIS A 262 10.85 -26.06 4.57
C HIS A 262 10.59 -26.16 6.07
N GLN A 263 11.31 -25.38 6.89
CA GLN A 263 11.04 -25.35 8.31
C GLN A 263 9.69 -24.69 8.58
N PRO A 264 8.86 -25.27 9.45
CA PRO A 264 7.57 -24.69 9.76
C PRO A 264 7.70 -23.28 10.38
N LEU A 265 6.74 -22.40 10.09
CA LEU A 265 6.60 -21.10 10.73
C LEU A 265 5.49 -21.14 11.77
N GLN A 266 5.74 -20.53 12.93
CA GLN A 266 4.73 -20.36 13.97
C GLN A 266 4.04 -19.01 13.79
N ILE A 267 2.85 -19.02 13.19
CA ILE A 267 2.06 -17.82 12.91
C ILE A 267 0.75 -17.92 13.68
N MET A 268 0.50 -16.95 14.58
CA MET A 268 -0.73 -16.88 15.38
C MET A 268 -1.06 -18.18 16.15
N GLY A 269 -0.02 -18.87 16.66
CA GLY A 269 -0.16 -20.13 17.39
C GLY A 269 -0.41 -21.36 16.52
N ARG A 270 -0.19 -21.26 15.21
CA ARG A 270 -0.29 -22.37 14.25
C ARG A 270 1.02 -22.59 13.51
N GLU A 271 1.25 -23.84 13.15
CA GLU A 271 2.39 -24.26 12.35
C GLU A 271 2.02 -24.26 10.86
N VAL A 272 2.75 -23.52 10.03
CA VAL A 272 2.52 -23.43 8.57
C VAL A 272 3.78 -23.67 7.75
N PHE A 273 3.58 -24.23 6.55
CA PHE A 273 4.66 -24.64 5.63
C PHE A 273 4.59 -23.85 4.33
N VAL A 274 5.33 -22.75 4.26
CA VAL A 274 5.44 -21.94 3.04
C VAL A 274 6.68 -22.34 2.26
N THR A 275 6.57 -22.46 0.95
CA THR A 275 7.72 -22.66 0.06
C THR A 275 7.98 -21.42 -0.75
N ALA A 276 9.15 -21.34 -1.38
CA ALA A 276 9.50 -20.22 -2.24
C ALA A 276 10.09 -20.71 -3.56
N SER A 277 9.78 -19.98 -4.63
CA SER A 277 10.43 -20.11 -5.92
C SER A 277 11.46 -19.00 -6.06
N ILE A 278 12.69 -19.35 -6.44
CA ILE A 278 13.84 -18.43 -6.46
C ILE A 278 14.48 -18.41 -7.84
N GLY A 279 14.76 -17.22 -8.33
CA GLY A 279 15.53 -17.00 -9.55
C GLY A 279 16.77 -16.19 -9.28
N THR A 280 17.88 -16.51 -9.94
CA THR A 280 19.17 -15.89 -9.68
C THR A 280 19.81 -15.32 -10.95
N ALA A 281 20.43 -14.15 -10.83
CA ALA A 281 21.21 -13.52 -11.91
C ALA A 281 22.52 -12.92 -11.35
N MET A 282 23.56 -12.85 -12.19
CA MET A 282 24.89 -12.40 -11.82
C MET A 282 25.36 -11.19 -12.62
N TYR A 283 25.97 -10.23 -11.92
CA TYR A 283 26.75 -9.16 -12.55
C TYR A 283 28.23 -9.56 -12.65
N PRO A 284 28.94 -9.27 -13.76
CA PRO A 284 28.41 -8.79 -15.05
C PRO A 284 27.99 -9.94 -15.99
N GLY A 285 28.05 -11.20 -15.53
CA GLY A 285 27.91 -12.38 -16.39
C GLY A 285 26.56 -12.49 -17.11
N ASP A 286 25.47 -12.20 -16.41
CA ASP A 286 24.12 -12.23 -16.95
C ASP A 286 23.69 -10.87 -17.48
N ASP A 287 23.95 -9.77 -16.76
CA ASP A 287 23.73 -8.39 -17.24
C ASP A 287 24.65 -7.38 -16.54
N GLU A 288 24.87 -6.24 -17.19
CA GLU A 288 25.64 -5.12 -16.65
C GLU A 288 24.76 -4.02 -16.04
N ASP A 289 23.46 -4.01 -16.35
CA ASP A 289 22.48 -3.04 -15.84
C ASP A 289 21.62 -3.60 -14.70
N ALA A 290 21.25 -2.72 -13.75
CA ALA A 290 20.39 -3.06 -12.62
C ALA A 290 19.02 -3.61 -13.06
N THR A 291 18.41 -2.98 -14.07
CA THR A 291 17.12 -3.40 -14.61
C THR A 291 17.27 -4.77 -15.27
N GLY A 292 18.29 -4.95 -16.10
CA GLY A 292 18.56 -6.21 -16.79
C GLY A 292 18.78 -7.39 -15.83
N LEU A 293 19.49 -7.19 -14.71
CA LEU A 293 19.67 -8.20 -13.67
C LEU A 293 18.35 -8.61 -13.02
N ILE A 294 17.50 -7.64 -12.66
CA ILE A 294 16.19 -7.92 -12.05
C ILE A 294 15.32 -8.73 -13.00
N ILE A 295 15.26 -8.30 -14.26
CA ILE A 295 14.54 -8.96 -15.35
C ILE A 295 14.95 -10.43 -15.49
N LYS A 296 16.26 -10.69 -15.47
CA LYS A 296 16.82 -12.04 -15.61
C LYS A 296 16.59 -12.91 -14.38
N ALA A 297 16.71 -12.32 -13.18
CA ALA A 297 16.43 -13.02 -11.94
C ALA A 297 14.94 -13.38 -11.82
N ASP A 298 14.03 -12.48 -12.21
CA ASP A 298 12.58 -12.72 -12.26
C ASP A 298 12.22 -13.84 -13.26
N ALA A 299 12.79 -13.80 -14.48
CA ALA A 299 12.60 -14.86 -15.47
C ALA A 299 13.02 -16.24 -14.96
N ALA A 300 14.17 -16.31 -14.26
CA ALA A 300 14.63 -17.55 -13.65
C ALA A 300 13.71 -18.04 -12.52
N MET A 301 13.13 -17.12 -11.74
CA MET A 301 12.17 -17.42 -10.67
C MET A 301 10.89 -17.98 -11.24
N TYR A 302 10.40 -17.40 -12.34
CA TYR A 302 9.22 -17.89 -13.03
C TYR A 302 9.44 -19.30 -13.60
N GLU A 303 10.61 -19.58 -14.16
CA GLU A 303 10.98 -20.94 -14.56
C GLU A 303 11.05 -21.90 -13.35
N ALA A 304 11.50 -21.45 -12.17
CA ALA A 304 11.41 -22.24 -10.95
C ALA A 304 9.94 -22.58 -10.58
N LYS A 305 9.01 -21.63 -10.73
CA LYS A 305 7.57 -21.86 -10.53
C LYS A 305 7.00 -22.88 -11.51
N ARG A 306 7.35 -22.80 -12.79
CA ARG A 306 6.87 -23.73 -13.83
C ARG A 306 7.39 -25.15 -13.62
N ASN A 307 8.64 -25.28 -13.16
CA ASN A 307 9.32 -26.56 -13.00
C ASN A 307 9.09 -27.23 -11.63
N GLY A 308 7.97 -26.93 -10.98
CA GLY A 308 7.52 -27.63 -9.77
C GLY A 308 7.50 -26.80 -8.49
N ARG A 309 7.91 -25.52 -8.54
CA ARG A 309 8.02 -24.62 -7.36
C ARG A 309 9.02 -25.13 -6.31
N ASN A 310 9.13 -24.42 -5.18
CA ASN A 310 9.95 -24.85 -4.05
C ASN A 310 11.40 -25.18 -4.43
N THR A 311 11.99 -24.35 -5.29
CA THR A 311 13.30 -24.59 -5.87
C THR A 311 13.93 -23.26 -6.28
N TRP A 312 15.20 -23.32 -6.64
CA TRP A 312 15.94 -22.18 -7.16
C TRP A 312 16.47 -22.50 -8.57
N ARG A 313 16.60 -21.47 -9.41
CA ARG A 313 17.16 -21.58 -10.76
C ARG A 313 18.04 -20.38 -11.08
N HIS A 314 19.17 -20.62 -11.74
CA HIS A 314 19.90 -19.55 -12.43
C HIS A 314 19.19 -19.14 -13.69
N TYR A 315 19.33 -17.87 -14.01
CA TYR A 315 19.11 -17.41 -15.35
C TYR A 315 20.03 -18.18 -16.31
N VAL A 316 19.45 -18.61 -17.43
CA VAL A 316 20.17 -19.21 -18.55
C VAL A 316 19.73 -18.49 -19.82
N PRO A 317 20.66 -18.12 -20.71
CA PRO A 317 20.29 -17.53 -22.00
C PRO A 317 19.28 -18.41 -22.75
N GLY A 318 18.13 -17.81 -23.09
CA GLY A 318 17.02 -18.52 -23.73
C GLY A 318 15.90 -18.97 -22.78
N MET A 319 16.04 -18.76 -21.46
CA MET A 319 14.87 -18.68 -20.58
C MET A 319 13.98 -17.54 -21.06
N ASP A 320 12.66 -17.74 -21.10
CA ASP A 320 11.70 -16.70 -21.50
C ASP A 320 11.92 -15.47 -20.60
N LEU A 321 12.57 -14.44 -21.16
CA LEU A 321 12.83 -13.16 -20.53
C LEU A 321 11.52 -12.38 -20.48
N TYR A 322 10.62 -12.75 -19.58
CA TYR A 322 9.29 -12.19 -19.37
C TYR A 322 9.26 -10.69 -19.01
N SER A 323 10.39 -9.99 -19.07
CA SER A 323 10.47 -8.53 -18.91
C SER A 323 10.88 -7.77 -20.17
N PHE A 324 11.51 -8.42 -21.16
CA PHE A 324 11.53 -7.93 -22.56
C PHE A 324 10.13 -8.00 -23.19
N ASP A 325 9.32 -8.84 -22.57
CA ASP A 325 8.00 -9.22 -22.93
C ASP A 325 6.98 -8.09 -22.63
N ARG A 326 7.11 -7.24 -21.59
CA ARG A 326 6.18 -6.09 -21.39
C ARG A 326 6.19 -5.09 -22.55
N MET A 327 7.36 -4.78 -23.11
CA MET A 327 7.49 -3.84 -24.23
C MET A 327 7.04 -4.48 -25.56
N SER A 328 7.32 -5.78 -25.75
CA SER A 328 6.74 -6.54 -26.87
C SER A 328 5.23 -6.61 -26.75
N LEU A 329 4.72 -6.93 -25.57
CA LEU A 329 3.30 -7.07 -25.29
C LEU A 329 2.59 -5.73 -25.42
N GLU A 330 3.18 -4.61 -25.00
CA GLU A 330 2.69 -3.27 -25.31
C GLU A 330 2.60 -3.04 -26.83
N THR A 331 3.68 -3.36 -27.56
CA THR A 331 3.72 -3.19 -29.02
C THR A 331 2.67 -4.04 -29.71
N ASP A 332 2.51 -5.28 -29.27
CA ASP A 332 1.51 -6.23 -29.77
C ASP A 332 0.10 -5.76 -29.43
N LEU A 333 -0.12 -5.26 -28.20
CA LEU A 333 -1.39 -4.76 -27.70
C LEU A 333 -1.91 -3.57 -28.52
N ARG A 334 -1.01 -2.67 -28.95
CA ARG A 334 -1.35 -1.56 -29.86
C ARG A 334 -1.96 -2.04 -31.18
N THR A 335 -1.60 -3.23 -31.65
CA THR A 335 -2.12 -3.81 -32.90
C THR A 335 -3.19 -4.88 -32.68
N ALA A 336 -3.40 -5.34 -31.44
CA ALA A 336 -4.27 -6.46 -31.11
C ALA A 336 -5.74 -6.22 -31.51
N LEU A 337 -6.26 -5.00 -31.28
CA LEU A 337 -7.60 -4.60 -31.71
C LEU A 337 -7.73 -4.68 -33.24
N ALA A 338 -6.80 -4.07 -33.98
CA ALA A 338 -6.83 -4.05 -35.44
C ALA A 338 -6.66 -5.45 -36.07
N ARG A 339 -6.02 -6.37 -35.33
CA ARG A 339 -5.78 -7.76 -35.75
C ARG A 339 -6.87 -8.74 -35.26
N ASN A 340 -7.95 -8.26 -34.65
CA ASN A 340 -9.04 -9.08 -34.10
C ASN A 340 -8.55 -10.19 -33.16
N GLN A 341 -7.62 -9.85 -32.27
CA GLN A 341 -7.02 -10.83 -31.35
C GLN A 341 -7.75 -10.92 -30.00
N PHE A 342 -8.70 -10.03 -29.73
CA PHE A 342 -9.52 -10.10 -28.52
C PHE A 342 -10.76 -10.95 -28.74
N GLU A 343 -11.14 -11.67 -27.70
CA GLU A 343 -12.41 -12.39 -27.62
C GLU A 343 -13.00 -12.23 -26.22
N LEU A 344 -14.32 -12.39 -26.10
CA LEU A 344 -15.01 -12.37 -24.81
C LEU A 344 -15.34 -13.80 -24.39
N HIS A 345 -14.98 -14.12 -23.15
CA HIS A 345 -15.51 -15.28 -22.44
C HIS A 345 -16.57 -14.79 -21.47
N TYR A 346 -17.56 -15.62 -21.18
CA TYR A 346 -18.72 -15.24 -20.41
C TYR A 346 -18.88 -16.18 -19.22
N GLN A 347 -19.05 -15.62 -18.03
CA GLN A 347 -19.26 -16.38 -16.81
C GLN A 347 -20.69 -16.18 -16.28
N PRO A 348 -21.48 -17.24 -16.08
CA PRO A 348 -22.87 -17.12 -15.66
C PRO A 348 -23.00 -16.72 -14.19
N GLN A 349 -23.96 -15.83 -13.93
CA GLN A 349 -24.43 -15.43 -12.61
C GLN A 349 -25.77 -16.10 -12.32
N VAL A 350 -25.87 -16.78 -11.18
CA VAL A 350 -27.03 -17.61 -10.82
C VAL A 350 -27.83 -16.93 -9.71
N LEU A 351 -29.14 -16.81 -9.92
CA LEU A 351 -30.09 -16.39 -8.89
C LEU A 351 -30.32 -17.54 -7.91
N LEU A 352 -29.95 -17.36 -6.64
CA LEU A 352 -30.02 -18.39 -5.61
C LEU A 352 -31.44 -18.87 -5.35
N ALA A 353 -32.42 -17.97 -5.39
CA ALA A 353 -33.81 -18.28 -5.09
C ALA A 353 -34.42 -19.32 -6.05
N THR A 354 -33.97 -19.35 -7.30
CA THR A 354 -34.55 -20.23 -8.34
C THR A 354 -33.54 -21.17 -8.97
N GLY A 355 -32.25 -21.02 -8.69
CA GLY A 355 -31.16 -21.72 -9.38
C GLY A 355 -31.06 -21.41 -10.88
N LYS A 356 -31.73 -20.33 -11.34
CA LYS A 356 -31.73 -19.92 -12.75
C LYS A 356 -30.59 -18.94 -13.00
N ILE A 357 -30.13 -18.89 -14.24
CA ILE A 357 -29.11 -17.94 -14.65
C ILE A 357 -29.80 -16.60 -14.91
N ALA A 358 -29.29 -15.56 -14.27
CA ALA A 358 -29.86 -14.21 -14.32
C ALA A 358 -29.03 -13.24 -15.16
N GLY A 359 -27.73 -13.52 -15.30
CA GLY A 359 -26.81 -12.67 -16.03
C GLY A 359 -25.53 -13.41 -16.39
N ASN A 360 -24.66 -12.75 -17.14
CA ASN A 360 -23.32 -13.22 -17.45
C ASN A 360 -22.34 -12.07 -17.36
N GLU A 361 -21.18 -12.29 -16.74
CA GLU A 361 -20.09 -11.35 -16.78
C GLU A 361 -19.24 -11.58 -18.04
N ALA A 362 -18.99 -10.51 -18.79
CA ALA A 362 -18.14 -10.52 -19.98
C ALA A 362 -16.69 -10.25 -19.60
N LEU A 363 -15.86 -11.27 -19.81
CA LEU A 363 -14.45 -11.29 -19.42
C LEU A 363 -13.57 -11.34 -20.67
N ILE A 364 -12.83 -10.28 -20.91
CA ILE A 364 -11.91 -10.20 -22.06
C ILE A 364 -10.83 -11.27 -21.99
N ARG A 365 -10.46 -11.82 -23.14
CA ARG A 365 -9.30 -12.68 -23.36
C ARG A 365 -8.54 -12.19 -24.57
N TRP A 366 -7.22 -12.36 -24.55
CA TRP A 366 -6.38 -12.01 -25.68
C TRP A 366 -5.77 -13.27 -26.28
N ARG A 367 -6.20 -13.60 -27.50
CA ARG A 367 -5.65 -14.70 -28.30
C ARG A 367 -4.37 -14.23 -29.01
N HIS A 368 -3.28 -14.22 -28.26
CA HIS A 368 -1.96 -13.84 -28.77
C HIS A 368 -1.43 -14.90 -29.75
N PRO A 369 -0.89 -14.51 -30.92
CA PRO A 369 -0.46 -15.45 -31.96
C PRO A 369 0.65 -16.40 -31.49
N GLU A 370 1.55 -15.92 -30.63
CA GLU A 370 2.69 -16.70 -30.15
C GLU A 370 2.48 -17.31 -28.76
N ARG A 371 1.57 -16.73 -27.95
CA ARG A 371 1.44 -17.05 -26.52
C ARG A 371 0.13 -17.71 -26.15
N GLY A 372 -0.72 -17.95 -27.14
CA GLY A 372 -2.04 -18.52 -26.93
C GLY A 372 -2.96 -17.56 -26.21
N LEU A 373 -3.84 -18.10 -25.37
CA LEU A 373 -4.91 -17.34 -24.74
C LEU A 373 -4.45 -16.72 -23.42
N LEU A 374 -4.33 -15.39 -23.39
CA LEU A 374 -3.94 -14.62 -22.23
C LEU A 374 -5.16 -14.11 -21.44
N SER A 375 -5.06 -14.21 -20.12
CA SER A 375 -6.00 -13.65 -19.15
C SER A 375 -5.80 -12.13 -18.96
N PRO A 376 -6.83 -11.36 -18.58
CA PRO A 376 -6.74 -9.92 -18.31
C PRO A 376 -5.56 -9.51 -17.42
N ILE A 377 -5.23 -10.33 -16.41
CA ILE A 377 -4.14 -10.06 -15.46
C ILE A 377 -2.78 -9.83 -16.14
N HIS A 378 -2.58 -10.31 -17.37
CA HIS A 378 -1.31 -10.16 -18.08
C HIS A 378 -1.20 -8.84 -18.86
N PHE A 379 -2.31 -8.17 -19.19
CA PHE A 379 -2.28 -7.06 -20.14
C PHE A 379 -3.13 -5.85 -19.76
N ILE A 380 -4.04 -5.96 -18.78
CA ILE A 380 -4.89 -4.82 -18.38
C ILE A 380 -4.04 -3.69 -17.77
N GLU A 381 -3.06 -4.00 -16.91
CA GLU A 381 -2.16 -2.99 -16.34
C GLU A 381 -1.42 -2.22 -17.45
N ILE A 382 -0.92 -2.93 -18.46
CA ILE A 382 -0.25 -2.31 -19.62
C ILE A 382 -1.24 -1.46 -20.42
N ALA A 383 -2.46 -1.97 -20.66
CA ALA A 383 -3.50 -1.23 -21.36
C ALA A 383 -3.86 0.08 -20.63
N GLU A 384 -3.89 0.02 -19.30
CA GLU A 384 -4.16 1.15 -18.44
C GLU A 384 -3.06 2.20 -18.54
N GLU A 385 -1.81 1.84 -18.26
CA GLU A 385 -0.66 2.76 -18.29
C GLU A 385 -0.45 3.43 -19.66
N THR A 386 -0.77 2.71 -20.73
CA THR A 386 -0.60 3.18 -22.12
C THR A 386 -1.84 3.91 -22.66
N GLY A 387 -2.94 3.94 -21.90
CA GLY A 387 -4.22 4.52 -22.32
C GLY A 387 -4.99 3.68 -23.35
N LEU A 388 -4.46 2.54 -23.80
CA LEU A 388 -5.15 1.62 -24.72
C LEU A 388 -6.43 1.02 -24.12
N ILE A 389 -6.56 1.02 -22.78
CA ILE A 389 -7.73 0.53 -22.06
C ILE A 389 -9.03 1.21 -22.53
N VAL A 390 -8.97 2.46 -22.99
CA VAL A 390 -10.16 3.19 -23.47
C VAL A 390 -10.70 2.55 -24.76
N SER A 391 -9.82 2.30 -25.74
CA SER A 391 -10.21 1.69 -27.01
C SER A 391 -10.57 0.22 -26.85
N ILE A 392 -9.87 -0.49 -25.96
CA ILE A 392 -10.19 -1.89 -25.62
C ILE A 392 -11.55 -1.96 -24.94
N GLY A 393 -11.82 -1.09 -23.96
CA GLY A 393 -13.09 -1.04 -23.25
C GLY A 393 -14.27 -0.69 -24.15
N GLU A 394 -14.09 0.21 -25.13
CA GLU A 394 -15.11 0.47 -26.15
C GLU A 394 -15.41 -0.79 -26.98
N TRP A 395 -14.38 -1.51 -27.42
CA TRP A 395 -14.54 -2.75 -28.16
C TRP A 395 -15.25 -3.83 -27.33
N VAL A 396 -14.88 -3.99 -26.05
CA VAL A 396 -15.53 -4.93 -25.12
C VAL A 396 -17.02 -4.62 -24.99
N LEU A 397 -17.39 -3.34 -24.78
CA LEU A 397 -18.78 -2.92 -24.67
C LEU A 397 -19.58 -3.22 -25.95
N ARG A 398 -19.01 -2.90 -27.12
CA ARG A 398 -19.65 -3.18 -28.42
C ARG A 398 -19.86 -4.68 -28.62
N GLU A 399 -18.84 -5.48 -28.35
CA GLU A 399 -18.91 -6.93 -28.56
C GLU A 399 -19.87 -7.61 -27.57
N ALA A 400 -19.88 -7.18 -26.31
CA ALA A 400 -20.84 -7.64 -25.31
C ALA A 400 -22.29 -7.32 -25.73
N CYS A 401 -22.56 -6.09 -26.17
CA CYS A 401 -23.89 -5.70 -26.63
C CYS A 401 -24.33 -6.47 -27.88
N ARG A 402 -23.42 -6.60 -28.86
CA ARG A 402 -23.64 -7.39 -30.08
C ARG A 402 -23.97 -8.86 -29.73
N GLN A 403 -23.22 -9.45 -28.81
CA GLN A 403 -23.40 -10.85 -28.44
C GLN A 403 -24.72 -11.09 -27.71
N GLN A 404 -25.15 -10.18 -26.83
CA GLN A 404 -26.48 -10.25 -26.20
C GLN A 404 -27.60 -10.30 -27.24
N VAL A 405 -27.56 -9.38 -28.21
CA VAL A 405 -28.59 -9.29 -29.26
C VAL A 405 -28.59 -10.56 -30.12
N ALA A 406 -27.41 -11.10 -30.42
CA ALA A 406 -27.28 -12.37 -31.12
C ALA A 406 -27.88 -13.55 -30.33
N TRP A 407 -27.64 -13.62 -29.02
CA TRP A 407 -28.23 -14.65 -28.16
C TRP A 407 -29.77 -14.58 -28.11
N ILE A 408 -30.33 -13.37 -27.98
CA ILE A 408 -31.79 -13.17 -28.00
C ILE A 408 -32.37 -13.57 -29.37
N ALA A 409 -31.71 -13.19 -30.47
CA ALA A 409 -32.13 -13.57 -31.82
C ALA A 409 -32.07 -15.09 -32.05
N ASN A 410 -31.14 -15.79 -31.40
CA ASN A 410 -31.05 -17.25 -31.40
C ASN A 410 -32.07 -17.92 -30.45
N GLY A 411 -32.93 -17.16 -29.78
CA GLY A 411 -33.99 -17.67 -28.92
C GLY A 411 -33.57 -18.02 -27.50
N LEU A 412 -32.45 -17.47 -27.01
CA LEU A 412 -32.16 -17.45 -25.57
C LEU A 412 -33.02 -16.39 -24.86
N GLU A 413 -33.35 -16.63 -23.60
CA GLU A 413 -34.02 -15.63 -22.78
C GLU A 413 -33.09 -14.43 -22.55
N PRO A 414 -33.62 -13.18 -22.54
CA PRO A 414 -32.80 -12.01 -22.25
C PRO A 414 -32.24 -12.06 -20.82
N MET A 415 -30.92 -11.95 -20.70
CA MET A 415 -30.19 -11.91 -19.43
C MET A 415 -29.39 -10.62 -19.28
N SER A 416 -28.96 -10.28 -18.07
CA SER A 416 -27.98 -9.18 -17.90
C SER A 416 -26.63 -9.58 -18.49
N ILE A 417 -25.90 -8.64 -19.10
CA ILE A 417 -24.47 -8.77 -19.37
C ILE A 417 -23.74 -7.69 -18.58
N SER A 418 -22.85 -8.13 -17.71
CA SER A 418 -22.03 -7.24 -16.89
C SER A 418 -20.65 -7.05 -17.54
N VAL A 419 -20.17 -5.80 -17.59
CA VAL A 419 -18.91 -5.42 -18.22
C VAL A 419 -18.09 -4.57 -17.25
N ASN A 420 -16.85 -4.99 -17.00
CA ASN A 420 -15.87 -4.26 -16.22
C ASN A 420 -15.43 -2.96 -16.91
N ILE A 421 -15.47 -1.85 -16.18
CA ILE A 421 -15.06 -0.53 -16.68
C ILE A 421 -13.91 0.01 -15.83
N SER A 422 -12.79 0.33 -16.48
CA SER A 422 -11.66 0.96 -15.78
C SER A 422 -11.96 2.41 -15.42
N ALA A 423 -11.32 2.90 -14.36
CA ALA A 423 -11.44 4.29 -13.95
C ALA A 423 -11.03 5.26 -15.08
N MET A 424 -9.97 4.95 -15.82
CA MET A 424 -9.52 5.78 -16.93
C MET A 424 -10.51 5.86 -18.10
N GLN A 425 -11.26 4.79 -18.35
CA GLN A 425 -12.32 4.80 -19.35
C GLN A 425 -13.51 5.64 -18.86
N PHE A 426 -13.89 5.49 -17.60
CA PHE A 426 -15.01 6.22 -16.99
C PHE A 426 -14.79 7.74 -16.97
N TYR A 427 -13.55 8.17 -16.69
CA TYR A 427 -13.19 9.59 -16.67
C TYR A 427 -13.06 10.23 -18.05
N GLN A 428 -13.18 9.47 -19.15
CA GLN A 428 -13.18 10.06 -20.48
C GLN A 428 -14.36 11.00 -20.67
N THR A 429 -14.10 12.15 -21.28
CA THR A 429 -15.16 13.08 -21.65
C THR A 429 -16.08 12.42 -22.68
N GLY A 430 -17.39 12.37 -22.37
CA GLY A 430 -18.37 11.75 -23.25
C GLY A 430 -18.55 10.24 -23.09
N PHE A 431 -18.05 9.64 -22.00
CA PHE A 431 -18.25 8.20 -21.72
C PHE A 431 -19.72 7.78 -21.79
N SER A 432 -20.63 8.53 -21.15
CA SER A 432 -22.08 8.27 -21.19
C SER A 432 -22.66 8.30 -22.61
N GLU A 433 -22.19 9.22 -23.46
CA GLU A 433 -22.62 9.33 -24.85
C GLU A 433 -22.06 8.19 -25.72
N MET A 434 -20.83 7.75 -25.47
CA MET A 434 -20.26 6.56 -26.11
C MET A 434 -21.10 5.32 -25.77
N VAL A 435 -21.46 5.11 -24.50
CA VAL A 435 -22.35 4.01 -24.07
C VAL A 435 -23.71 4.12 -24.77
N ARG A 436 -24.32 5.32 -24.82
CA ARG A 436 -25.57 5.57 -25.55
C ARG A 436 -25.48 5.15 -27.01
N SER A 437 -24.42 5.55 -27.71
CA SER A 437 -24.18 5.20 -29.11
C SER A 437 -24.07 3.70 -29.30
N ILE A 438 -23.30 3.00 -28.46
CA ILE A 438 -23.11 1.54 -28.56
C ILE A 438 -24.43 0.79 -28.38
N ILE A 439 -25.23 1.19 -27.41
CA ILE A 439 -26.55 0.60 -27.16
C ILE A 439 -27.47 0.84 -28.37
N ALA A 440 -27.50 2.06 -28.91
CA ALA A 440 -28.29 2.41 -30.07
C ALA A 440 -27.87 1.63 -31.33
N ASP A 441 -26.55 1.53 -31.58
CA ASP A 441 -25.98 0.84 -32.74
C ASP A 441 -26.22 -0.68 -32.69
N SER A 442 -26.13 -1.28 -31.50
CA SER A 442 -26.34 -2.72 -31.31
C SER A 442 -27.81 -3.11 -31.29
N GLY A 443 -28.71 -2.18 -30.92
CA GLY A 443 -30.12 -2.46 -30.66
C GLY A 443 -30.38 -3.19 -29.35
N MET A 444 -29.38 -3.25 -28.46
CA MET A 444 -29.53 -3.84 -27.12
C MET A 444 -30.49 -2.99 -26.28
N GLN A 445 -31.36 -3.63 -25.50
CA GLN A 445 -32.15 -2.90 -24.52
C GLN A 445 -31.25 -2.50 -23.33
N PRO A 446 -31.21 -1.20 -22.93
CA PRO A 446 -30.28 -0.72 -21.88
C PRO A 446 -30.34 -1.49 -20.56
N ALA A 447 -31.54 -1.97 -20.19
CA ALA A 447 -31.77 -2.70 -18.93
C ALA A 447 -31.03 -4.04 -18.82
N TYR A 448 -30.49 -4.55 -19.93
CA TYR A 448 -29.67 -5.77 -19.96
C TYR A 448 -28.18 -5.49 -19.87
N LEU A 449 -27.74 -4.23 -19.92
CA LEU A 449 -26.33 -3.88 -19.75
C LEU A 449 -26.10 -3.49 -18.30
N GLU A 450 -25.09 -4.08 -17.69
CA GLU A 450 -24.60 -3.72 -16.37
C GLU A 450 -23.13 -3.30 -16.48
N LEU A 451 -22.80 -2.14 -15.90
CA LEU A 451 -21.42 -1.66 -15.84
C LEU A 451 -20.88 -1.89 -14.44
N GLU A 452 -19.76 -2.59 -14.34
CA GLU A 452 -19.09 -2.90 -13.09
C GLU A 452 -17.95 -1.91 -12.88
N LEU A 453 -17.98 -1.24 -11.72
CA LEU A 453 -17.07 -0.16 -11.35
C LEU A 453 -16.33 -0.53 -10.08
N THR A 454 -15.01 -0.38 -10.07
CA THR A 454 -14.22 -0.61 -8.86
C THR A 454 -14.42 0.51 -7.83
N GLU A 455 -14.22 0.19 -6.55
CA GLU A 455 -14.37 1.16 -5.46
C GLU A 455 -13.43 2.37 -5.58
N SER A 456 -12.23 2.16 -6.14
CA SER A 456 -11.21 3.20 -6.32
C SER A 456 -11.66 4.33 -7.24
N LEU A 457 -12.65 4.08 -8.12
CA LEU A 457 -13.25 5.11 -8.96
C LEU A 457 -13.79 6.27 -8.12
N PHE A 458 -14.33 5.99 -6.91
CA PHE A 458 -15.06 6.97 -6.12
C PHE A 458 -14.16 7.86 -5.23
N MET A 459 -12.84 7.70 -5.33
CA MET A 459 -11.88 8.45 -4.50
C MET A 459 -11.53 9.84 -5.05
N HIS A 460 -11.84 10.11 -6.33
CA HIS A 460 -11.50 11.36 -7.00
C HIS A 460 -12.75 12.02 -7.63
N ASP A 461 -12.89 13.34 -7.46
CA ASP A 461 -13.93 14.19 -8.07
C ASP A 461 -15.37 13.60 -8.05
N VAL A 462 -15.91 13.41 -6.83
CA VAL A 462 -17.20 12.76 -6.57
C VAL A 462 -18.37 13.39 -7.34
N GLU A 463 -18.38 14.71 -7.54
CA GLU A 463 -19.50 15.40 -8.22
C GLU A 463 -19.49 15.13 -9.73
N ALA A 464 -18.31 15.09 -10.37
CA ALA A 464 -18.21 14.71 -11.77
C ALA A 464 -18.63 13.25 -11.99
N VAL A 465 -18.19 12.34 -11.10
CA VAL A 465 -18.58 10.92 -11.14
C VAL A 465 -20.09 10.76 -10.99
N LEU A 466 -20.70 11.42 -10.01
CA LEU A 466 -22.15 11.39 -9.78
C LEU A 466 -22.95 11.77 -11.02
N LYS A 467 -22.53 12.83 -11.72
CA LYS A 467 -23.20 13.29 -12.94
C LYS A 467 -23.23 12.18 -14.00
N THR A 468 -22.07 11.57 -14.29
CA THR A 468 -21.97 10.49 -15.27
C THR A 468 -22.79 9.27 -14.88
N LEU A 469 -22.78 8.89 -13.59
CA LEU A 469 -23.61 7.77 -13.10
C LEU A 469 -25.12 8.04 -13.27
N HIS A 470 -25.56 9.28 -13.03
CA HIS A 470 -26.95 9.66 -13.26
C HIS A 470 -27.33 9.60 -14.74
N GLU A 471 -26.48 10.09 -15.64
CA GLU A 471 -26.69 10.00 -17.09
C GLU A 471 -26.80 8.53 -17.55
N LEU A 472 -25.96 7.63 -17.04
CA LEU A 472 -26.00 6.20 -17.33
C LEU A 472 -27.27 5.52 -16.78
N ARG A 473 -27.73 5.93 -15.60
CA ARG A 473 -29.00 5.43 -15.06
C ARG A 473 -30.21 5.93 -15.84
N GLU A 474 -30.20 7.18 -16.29
CA GLU A 474 -31.26 7.74 -17.14
C GLU A 474 -31.33 7.04 -18.50
N LEU A 475 -30.20 6.54 -19.02
CA LEU A 475 -30.17 5.64 -20.17
C LEU A 475 -30.86 4.30 -19.91
N GLY A 476 -31.01 3.89 -18.64
CA GLY A 476 -31.57 2.61 -18.24
C GLY A 476 -30.53 1.50 -18.08
N VAL A 477 -29.24 1.83 -18.05
CA VAL A 477 -28.14 0.90 -17.78
C VAL A 477 -28.06 0.61 -16.28
N LYS A 478 -27.74 -0.63 -15.91
CA LYS A 478 -27.50 -1.00 -14.51
C LYS A 478 -26.06 -0.70 -14.11
N LEU A 479 -25.87 -0.35 -12.85
CA LEU A 479 -24.57 -0.02 -12.29
C LEU A 479 -24.28 -0.95 -11.11
N ALA A 480 -23.10 -1.55 -11.10
CA ALA A 480 -22.62 -2.40 -10.04
C ALA A 480 -21.29 -1.88 -9.49
N ILE A 481 -21.06 -2.08 -8.19
CA ILE A 481 -19.74 -1.90 -7.59
C ILE A 481 -19.07 -3.26 -7.46
N ASP A 482 -17.85 -3.34 -7.98
CA ASP A 482 -17.01 -4.54 -7.97
C ASP A 482 -15.95 -4.50 -6.87
N ASP A 483 -15.44 -5.66 -6.49
CA ASP A 483 -14.40 -5.89 -5.46
C ASP A 483 -14.70 -5.20 -4.11
N PHE A 484 -15.97 -5.09 -3.72
CA PHE A 484 -16.36 -4.29 -2.55
C PHE A 484 -15.83 -4.88 -1.24
N GLY A 485 -15.18 -4.03 -0.43
CA GLY A 485 -14.66 -4.37 0.89
C GLY A 485 -13.13 -4.54 0.95
N THR A 486 -12.43 -4.49 -0.18
CA THR A 486 -10.96 -4.56 -0.26
C THR A 486 -10.28 -3.20 -0.11
N GLY A 487 -11.04 -2.09 -0.19
CA GLY A 487 -10.56 -0.70 -0.10
C GLY A 487 -11.13 0.12 1.07
N TYR A 488 -10.81 1.41 1.10
CA TYR A 488 -11.29 2.36 2.13
C TYR A 488 -12.66 2.95 1.76
N SER A 489 -13.76 2.24 2.05
CA SER A 489 -15.09 2.74 1.67
C SER A 489 -15.53 3.93 2.49
N ASN A 490 -15.76 5.08 1.84
CA ASN A 490 -16.52 6.16 2.45
C ASN A 490 -18.02 5.93 2.23
N LEU A 491 -18.65 5.25 3.20
CA LEU A 491 -20.08 4.91 3.22
C LEU A 491 -21.01 6.12 2.98
N SER A 492 -20.57 7.34 3.28
CA SER A 492 -21.38 8.53 3.06
C SER A 492 -21.65 8.82 1.57
N TYR A 493 -20.73 8.44 0.68
CA TYR A 493 -20.88 8.62 -0.76
C TYR A 493 -21.70 7.52 -1.42
N LEU A 494 -21.54 6.28 -0.95
CA LEU A 494 -22.28 5.12 -1.46
C LEU A 494 -23.80 5.37 -1.48
N ARG A 495 -24.32 6.07 -0.46
CA ARG A 495 -25.75 6.42 -0.36
C ARG A 495 -26.23 7.38 -1.46
N ARG A 496 -25.34 8.18 -2.03
CA ARG A 496 -25.66 9.15 -3.09
C ARG A 496 -25.59 8.50 -4.47
N PHE A 497 -24.87 7.39 -4.62
CA PHE A 497 -24.63 6.79 -5.92
C PHE A 497 -25.85 6.00 -6.43
N PRO A 498 -26.21 6.14 -7.70
CA PRO A 498 -27.37 5.47 -8.30
C PRO A 498 -27.05 4.00 -8.68
N ILE A 499 -26.51 3.22 -7.73
CA ILE A 499 -26.06 1.84 -7.92
C ILE A 499 -27.24 0.86 -7.78
N ASN A 500 -27.19 -0.24 -8.53
CA ASN A 500 -28.17 -1.34 -8.48
C ASN A 500 -27.65 -2.53 -7.68
N ARG A 501 -26.35 -2.80 -7.77
CA ARG A 501 -25.77 -4.07 -7.34
C ARG A 501 -24.42 -3.87 -6.67
N LEU A 502 -24.11 -4.75 -5.74
CA LEU A 502 -22.84 -4.79 -5.02
C LEU A 502 -22.29 -6.21 -5.07
N LYS A 503 -21.08 -6.35 -5.63
CA LYS A 503 -20.39 -7.62 -5.78
C LYS A 503 -19.40 -7.77 -4.63
N VAL A 504 -19.54 -8.87 -3.90
CA VAL A 504 -18.70 -9.24 -2.76
C VAL A 504 -17.49 -9.97 -3.29
N ASP A 505 -16.31 -9.39 -3.08
CA ASP A 505 -15.05 -9.92 -3.58
C ASP A 505 -14.82 -11.38 -3.16
N GLN A 506 -14.28 -12.17 -4.08
CA GLN A 506 -13.98 -13.59 -3.87
C GLN A 506 -13.12 -13.87 -2.63
N SER A 507 -12.27 -12.93 -2.18
CA SER A 507 -11.44 -13.07 -0.98
C SER A 507 -12.26 -13.22 0.31
N PHE A 508 -13.46 -12.64 0.37
CA PHE A 508 -14.38 -12.80 1.51
C PHE A 508 -15.31 -14.01 1.35
N ILE A 509 -15.49 -14.52 0.13
CA ILE A 509 -16.32 -15.70 -0.12
C ILE A 509 -15.51 -16.98 0.06
N ARG A 510 -14.28 -17.01 -0.45
CA ARG A 510 -13.39 -18.17 -0.42
C ARG A 510 -13.03 -18.54 1.02
N ASN A 511 -12.89 -19.85 1.25
CA ASN A 511 -12.43 -20.44 2.52
C ASN A 511 -13.25 -20.04 3.77
N VAL A 512 -14.53 -19.72 3.60
CA VAL A 512 -15.39 -19.30 4.73
C VAL A 512 -15.51 -20.35 5.86
N GLU A 513 -15.24 -21.62 5.59
CA GLU A 513 -15.16 -22.68 6.61
C GLU A 513 -13.96 -22.51 7.57
N ARG A 514 -12.87 -21.92 7.10
CA ARG A 514 -11.60 -21.78 7.83
C ARG A 514 -11.49 -20.43 8.53
N GLU A 515 -12.25 -19.44 8.06
CA GLU A 515 -12.25 -18.05 8.54
C GLU A 515 -13.66 -17.56 8.88
N PRO A 516 -14.10 -17.72 10.13
CA PRO A 516 -15.41 -17.21 10.57
C PRO A 516 -15.57 -15.70 10.39
N VAL A 517 -14.45 -14.95 10.37
CA VAL A 517 -14.44 -13.49 10.16
C VAL A 517 -14.93 -13.13 8.76
N ASN A 518 -14.57 -13.90 7.73
CA ASN A 518 -15.05 -13.67 6.37
C ASN A 518 -16.58 -13.78 6.30
N ALA A 519 -17.16 -14.76 6.99
CA ALA A 519 -18.62 -14.87 7.09
C ALA A 519 -19.27 -13.64 7.77
N GLU A 520 -18.62 -13.05 8.78
CA GLU A 520 -19.12 -11.80 9.39
C GLU A 520 -18.98 -10.60 8.47
N ILE A 521 -17.89 -10.49 7.71
CA ILE A 521 -17.69 -9.43 6.72
C ILE A 521 -18.76 -9.53 5.62
N VAL A 522 -18.99 -10.73 5.07
CA VAL A 522 -20.05 -10.95 4.07
C VAL A 522 -21.43 -10.63 4.66
N ARG A 523 -21.71 -11.00 5.92
CA ARG A 523 -22.96 -10.61 6.60
C ARG A 523 -23.10 -9.10 6.76
N ALA A 524 -22.02 -8.39 7.11
CA ALA A 524 -22.01 -6.95 7.28
C ALA A 524 -22.23 -6.23 5.94
N ILE A 525 -21.53 -6.66 4.89
CA ILE A 525 -21.72 -6.17 3.52
C ILE A 525 -23.15 -6.46 3.05
N ALA A 526 -23.68 -7.65 3.34
CA ALA A 526 -25.03 -8.01 2.96
C ALA A 526 -26.10 -7.18 3.70
N ALA A 527 -25.88 -6.91 4.99
CA ALA A 527 -26.74 -6.02 5.76
C ALA A 527 -26.70 -4.58 5.22
N LEU A 528 -25.52 -4.09 4.82
CA LEU A 528 -25.34 -2.79 4.18
C LEU A 528 -26.11 -2.73 2.84
N GLY A 529 -25.88 -3.69 1.94
CA GLY A 529 -26.56 -3.76 0.64
C GLY A 529 -28.08 -3.74 0.79
N ARG A 530 -28.62 -4.57 1.69
CA ARG A 530 -30.06 -4.58 2.02
C ARG A 530 -30.57 -3.23 2.54
N SER A 531 -29.83 -2.58 3.44
CA SER A 531 -30.22 -1.26 3.97
C SER A 531 -30.31 -0.18 2.89
N MET A 532 -29.59 -0.39 1.78
CA MET A 532 -29.53 0.50 0.63
C MET A 532 -30.38 0.02 -0.55
N SER A 533 -31.12 -1.10 -0.39
CA SER A 533 -31.91 -1.74 -1.45
C SER A 533 -31.09 -2.12 -2.69
N LEU A 534 -29.84 -2.56 -2.47
CA LEU A 534 -28.94 -3.05 -3.52
C LEU A 534 -29.04 -4.58 -3.63
N GLU A 535 -28.93 -5.07 -4.86
CA GLU A 535 -28.75 -6.50 -5.13
C GLU A 535 -27.33 -6.94 -4.76
N LEU A 536 -27.17 -8.13 -4.19
CA LEU A 536 -25.88 -8.66 -3.76
C LEU A 536 -25.47 -9.87 -4.59
N VAL A 537 -24.24 -9.84 -5.10
CA VAL A 537 -23.59 -10.96 -5.78
C VAL A 537 -22.41 -11.45 -4.95
N ALA A 538 -22.35 -12.75 -4.67
CA ALA A 538 -21.15 -13.36 -4.11
C ALA A 538 -20.29 -13.98 -5.22
N GLU A 539 -19.03 -13.58 -5.30
CA GLU A 539 -18.10 -14.05 -6.32
C GLU A 539 -17.19 -15.17 -5.85
N GLY A 540 -16.60 -15.89 -6.81
CA GLY A 540 -15.62 -16.94 -6.50
C GLY A 540 -16.18 -18.11 -5.71
N VAL A 541 -17.49 -18.40 -5.82
CA VAL A 541 -18.11 -19.58 -5.17
C VAL A 541 -17.65 -20.86 -5.88
N GLU A 542 -16.93 -21.72 -5.16
CA GLU A 542 -16.37 -22.98 -5.69
C GLU A 542 -16.88 -24.22 -4.96
N THR A 543 -17.31 -24.10 -3.71
CA THR A 543 -17.77 -25.20 -2.86
C THR A 543 -19.24 -25.04 -2.40
N ASP A 544 -19.87 -26.14 -1.98
CA ASP A 544 -21.25 -26.11 -1.45
C ASP A 544 -21.36 -25.34 -0.13
N SER A 545 -20.25 -25.23 0.61
CA SER A 545 -20.20 -24.47 1.86
C SER A 545 -20.19 -22.96 1.62
N GLU A 546 -19.38 -22.50 0.66
CA GLU A 546 -19.37 -21.10 0.21
C GLU A 546 -20.74 -20.70 -0.36
N LEU A 547 -21.38 -21.60 -1.12
CA LEU A 547 -22.74 -21.41 -1.60
C LEU A 547 -23.75 -21.26 -0.46
N SER A 548 -23.68 -22.16 0.54
CA SER A 548 -24.55 -22.12 1.72
C SER A 548 -24.35 -20.85 2.53
N MET A 549 -23.10 -20.37 2.64
CA MET A 549 -22.79 -19.11 3.31
C MET A 549 -23.32 -17.90 2.56
N ALA A 550 -23.14 -17.83 1.24
CA ALA A 550 -23.70 -16.75 0.42
C ALA A 550 -25.22 -16.69 0.57
N GLN A 551 -25.88 -17.85 0.55
CA GLN A 551 -27.33 -17.95 0.73
C GLN A 551 -27.79 -17.52 2.13
N THR A 552 -27.10 -17.96 3.19
CA THR A 552 -27.48 -17.61 4.58
C THR A 552 -27.12 -16.18 4.96
N SER A 553 -26.10 -15.60 4.33
CA SER A 553 -25.76 -14.17 4.47
C SER A 553 -26.76 -13.28 3.73
N GLY A 554 -27.56 -13.88 2.84
CA GLY A 554 -28.63 -13.22 2.10
C GLY A 554 -28.11 -12.49 0.87
N CYS A 555 -27.14 -13.08 0.16
CA CYS A 555 -26.86 -12.71 -1.23
C CYS A 555 -28.00 -13.22 -2.12
N GLU A 556 -28.36 -12.47 -3.16
CA GLU A 556 -29.37 -12.91 -4.13
C GLU A 556 -28.74 -13.71 -5.28
N PHE A 557 -27.53 -13.32 -5.68
CA PHE A 557 -26.82 -13.90 -6.81
C PHE A 557 -25.49 -14.51 -6.39
N VAL A 558 -25.04 -15.50 -7.15
CA VAL A 558 -23.73 -16.13 -6.99
C VAL A 558 -23.05 -16.33 -8.34
N GLN A 559 -21.73 -16.22 -8.33
CA GLN A 559 -20.86 -16.45 -9.47
C GLN A 559 -19.62 -17.22 -9.02
N GLY A 560 -19.17 -18.19 -9.81
CA GLY A 560 -17.94 -18.93 -9.52
C GLY A 560 -17.85 -20.28 -10.20
N TYR A 561 -16.71 -20.96 -10.02
CA TYR A 561 -16.39 -22.20 -10.73
C TYR A 561 -17.23 -23.39 -10.29
N ARG A 562 -17.97 -23.28 -9.18
CA ARG A 562 -18.98 -24.25 -8.77
C ARG A 562 -20.05 -24.46 -9.86
N PHE A 563 -20.32 -23.43 -10.66
CA PHE A 563 -21.32 -23.43 -11.73
C PHE A 563 -20.67 -23.61 -13.10
N SER A 564 -19.77 -22.69 -13.45
CA SER A 564 -19.00 -22.74 -14.68
C SER A 564 -17.77 -21.84 -14.57
N LYS A 565 -16.70 -22.28 -15.25
CA LYS A 565 -15.61 -21.37 -15.62
C LYS A 565 -16.11 -20.40 -16.71
N PRO A 566 -15.42 -19.28 -16.97
CA PRO A 566 -15.69 -18.45 -18.13
C PRO A 566 -15.61 -19.29 -19.42
N LEU A 567 -16.62 -19.17 -20.27
CA LEU A 567 -16.73 -19.94 -21.52
C LEU A 567 -16.80 -19.02 -22.74
N PRO A 568 -16.28 -19.44 -23.91
CA PRO A 568 -16.60 -18.81 -25.18
C PRO A 568 -18.12 -18.75 -25.44
N ALA A 569 -18.56 -17.79 -26.25
CA ALA A 569 -19.98 -17.50 -26.45
C ALA A 569 -20.82 -18.70 -26.96
N ASP A 570 -20.25 -19.50 -27.86
CA ASP A 570 -20.86 -20.69 -28.45
C ASP A 570 -20.99 -21.84 -27.42
N GLN A 571 -19.98 -22.01 -26.59
CA GLN A 571 -19.97 -22.99 -25.51
C GLN A 571 -20.96 -22.60 -24.41
N LEU A 572 -21.03 -21.31 -24.05
CA LEU A 572 -22.01 -20.82 -23.09
C LEU A 572 -23.43 -21.02 -23.63
N GLU A 573 -23.71 -20.68 -24.89
CA GLU A 573 -25.03 -20.90 -25.49
C GLU A 573 -25.45 -22.38 -25.43
N SER A 574 -24.52 -23.29 -25.74
CA SER A 574 -24.77 -24.74 -25.66
C SER A 574 -25.07 -25.17 -24.22
N TRP A 575 -24.25 -24.71 -23.27
CA TRP A 575 -24.41 -24.99 -21.84
C TRP A 575 -25.75 -24.47 -21.28
N LEU A 576 -26.17 -23.26 -21.68
CA LEU A 576 -27.46 -22.67 -21.30
C LEU A 576 -28.64 -23.52 -21.78
N ARG A 577 -28.59 -23.98 -23.05
CA ARG A 577 -29.66 -24.80 -23.63
C ARG A 577 -29.76 -26.18 -22.96
N GLU A 578 -28.65 -26.77 -22.57
CA GLU A 578 -28.64 -28.03 -21.81
C GLU A 578 -29.26 -27.87 -20.42
N LYS A 579 -28.95 -26.78 -19.72
CA LYS A 579 -29.53 -26.45 -18.42
C LYS A 579 -31.03 -26.13 -18.49
N GLN A 580 -31.49 -25.49 -19.56
CA GLN A 580 -32.93 -25.28 -19.78
C GLN A 580 -33.69 -26.59 -20.05
N ARG A 581 -33.02 -27.62 -20.60
CA ARG A 581 -33.62 -28.94 -20.89
C ARG A 581 -33.64 -29.89 -19.69
N SER A 582 -32.82 -29.63 -18.68
CA SER A 582 -32.72 -30.45 -17.46
C SER A 582 -33.22 -29.65 -16.26
N PRO A 583 -34.52 -29.71 -15.89
CA PRO A 583 -34.94 -29.09 -14.65
C PRO A 583 -34.14 -29.73 -13.51
N ALA A 584 -33.46 -28.90 -12.73
CA ALA A 584 -32.71 -29.34 -11.55
C ALA A 584 -33.63 -30.19 -10.65
N LYS A 585 -33.16 -31.37 -10.26
CA LYS A 585 -33.75 -32.18 -9.21
C LYS A 585 -33.52 -31.56 -7.85
#